data_AF-A0A7S0ZY15-F1
#
_entry.id   AF-A0A7S0ZY15-F1
#
_cell.length_a   1.000
_cell.length_b   1.000
_cell.length_c   1.000
_cell.angle_alpha   90.00
_cell.angle_beta   90.00
_cell.angle_gamma   90.00
#
_symmetry.space_group_name_H-M   'P 1'
#
loop_
_entity.id
_entity.type
_entity.pdbx_description
1 polymer ?
#
loop_
_entity_poly.entity_id
_entity_poly.type
_entity_poly.pdbx_seq_one_letter_code
_entity_poly.pdbx_strand_id
1 'polypeptide(L)'
;LLYEMLVGKSPFGSKSQETTCRLILQVDLRFPVDVDADAVDLIRKLCRINPDDRLTATQAKEHKFITKHPGAAGDDGNGQSVEARKIGRELERLETELMSILQTKSSAEQDLLRVTADLEEMHKTLRKEQKLIEVSEKQQATLKQREEHQKQELEHLQKALEAKGARKGTTV
;
A
#
# COMPACT_ATOMS: atom_id res chain seq x y z
N LEU A 1 -37.53 3.72 19.62
CA LEU A 1 -36.55 4.69 19.07
C LEU A 1 -35.64 5.26 20.16
N LEU A 2 -36.04 6.21 21.02
CA LEU A 2 -35.10 6.83 21.99
C LEU A 2 -34.38 5.81 22.89
N TYR A 3 -35.12 4.88 23.50
CA TYR A 3 -34.53 3.79 24.28
C TYR A 3 -33.52 2.97 23.48
N GLU A 4 -33.86 2.65 22.23
CA GLU A 4 -33.03 1.81 21.35
C GLU A 4 -31.76 2.54 20.89
N MET A 5 -31.82 3.85 20.68
CA MET A 5 -30.63 4.65 20.40
C MET A 5 -29.64 4.69 21.58
N LEU A 6 -30.14 4.60 22.82
CA LEU A 6 -29.30 4.62 24.02
C LEU A 6 -28.78 3.23 24.42
N VAL A 7 -29.60 2.19 24.26
CA VAL A 7 -29.32 0.84 24.77
C VAL A 7 -28.99 -0.16 23.66
N GLY A 8 -29.24 0.18 22.40
CA GLY A 8 -28.97 -0.67 21.23
C GLY A 8 -29.97 -1.82 21.01
N LYS A 9 -31.03 -1.91 21.81
CA LYS A 9 -32.07 -2.95 21.72
C LYS A 9 -33.46 -2.36 21.91
N SER A 10 -34.47 -2.98 21.31
CA SER A 10 -35.87 -2.58 21.49
C SER A 10 -36.34 -2.84 22.94
N PRO A 11 -37.04 -1.89 23.59
CA PRO A 11 -37.50 -2.05 24.97
C PRO A 11 -38.57 -3.14 25.13
N PHE A 12 -39.36 -3.40 24.09
CA PHE A 12 -40.47 -4.38 24.11
C PHE A 12 -40.22 -5.58 23.20
N GLY A 13 -39.05 -5.65 22.55
CA GLY A 13 -38.72 -6.69 21.59
C GLY A 13 -38.64 -8.07 22.24
N SER A 14 -39.40 -9.04 21.72
CA SER A 14 -39.37 -10.43 22.16
C SER A 14 -39.47 -11.39 20.98
N LYS A 15 -39.33 -12.70 21.24
CA LYS A 15 -39.36 -13.75 20.21
C LYS A 15 -40.76 -13.99 19.60
N SER A 16 -41.82 -13.57 20.27
CA SER A 16 -43.21 -13.74 19.81
C SER A 16 -43.94 -12.40 19.80
N GLN A 17 -44.75 -12.15 18.77
CA GLN A 17 -45.54 -10.93 18.64
C GLN A 17 -46.47 -10.72 19.83
N GLU A 18 -47.11 -11.80 20.33
CA GLU A 18 -48.01 -11.74 21.48
C GLU A 18 -47.30 -11.21 22.73
N THR A 19 -46.08 -11.68 22.99
CA THR A 19 -45.28 -11.24 24.14
C THR A 19 -44.84 -9.79 23.98
N THR A 20 -44.44 -9.38 22.77
CA THR A 20 -44.11 -7.98 22.44
C THR A 20 -45.31 -7.07 22.70
N CYS A 21 -46.50 -7.43 22.20
CA CYS A 21 -47.74 -6.67 22.43
C CYS A 21 -48.08 -6.58 23.92
N ARG A 22 -47.95 -7.67 24.68
CA ARG A 22 -48.17 -7.66 26.13
C ARG A 22 -47.23 -6.69 26.85
N LEU A 23 -45.94 -6.69 26.50
CA LEU A 23 -44.95 -5.78 27.09
C LEU A 23 -45.26 -4.30 26.77
N ILE A 24 -45.75 -4.01 25.57
CA ILE A 24 -46.20 -2.66 25.17
C ILE A 24 -47.40 -2.23 26.02
N LEU A 25 -48.42 -3.09 26.13
CA LEU A 25 -49.64 -2.79 26.89
C LEU A 25 -49.36 -2.60 28.39
N GLN A 26 -48.36 -3.29 28.93
CA GLN A 26 -47.94 -3.16 30.33
C GLN A 26 -46.89 -2.06 30.56
N VAL A 27 -46.27 -1.54 29.49
CA VAL A 27 -45.13 -0.61 29.56
C VAL A 27 -44.03 -1.16 30.50
N ASP A 28 -43.69 -2.45 30.37
CA ASP A 28 -42.58 -3.06 31.13
C ASP A 28 -41.24 -2.59 30.54
N LEU A 29 -40.78 -1.42 31.00
CA LEU A 29 -39.52 -0.82 30.61
C LEU A 29 -38.41 -1.17 31.60
N ARG A 30 -37.41 -1.92 31.14
CA ARG A 30 -36.22 -2.28 31.93
C ARG A 30 -35.01 -1.49 31.47
N PHE A 31 -34.37 -0.77 32.39
CA PHE A 31 -33.21 0.06 32.10
C PHE A 31 -31.95 -0.57 32.71
N PRO A 32 -30.83 -0.67 31.97
CA PRO A 32 -29.52 -0.95 32.55
C PRO A 32 -29.07 0.18 33.50
N VAL A 33 -28.13 -0.12 34.39
CA VAL A 33 -27.58 0.84 35.36
C VAL A 33 -26.78 1.98 34.73
N ASP A 34 -26.30 1.79 33.50
CA ASP A 34 -25.41 2.74 32.82
C ASP A 34 -26.15 3.86 32.06
N VAL A 35 -27.48 3.90 32.12
CA VAL A 35 -28.28 4.90 31.40
C VAL A 35 -28.50 6.14 32.27
N ASP A 36 -28.29 7.33 31.68
CA ASP A 36 -28.52 8.61 32.34
C ASP A 36 -29.95 8.69 32.92
N ALA A 37 -30.06 9.09 34.19
CA ALA A 37 -31.31 9.20 34.91
C ALA A 37 -32.33 10.12 34.24
N ASP A 38 -31.89 11.23 33.62
CA ASP A 38 -32.78 12.14 32.89
C ASP A 38 -33.27 11.51 31.56
N ALA A 39 -32.46 10.65 30.95
CA ALA A 39 -32.87 9.89 29.77
C ALA A 39 -33.97 8.88 30.13
N VAL A 40 -33.79 8.18 31.26
CA VAL A 40 -34.77 7.25 31.80
C VAL A 40 -36.09 7.96 32.09
N ASP A 41 -36.04 9.14 32.74
CA ASP A 41 -37.23 9.94 33.03
C ASP A 41 -37.98 10.37 31.76
N LEU A 42 -37.25 10.86 30.75
CA LEU A 42 -37.84 11.23 29.47
C LEU A 42 -38.54 10.05 28.79
N ILE A 43 -37.88 8.89 28.72
CA ILE A 43 -38.45 7.69 28.09
C ILE A 43 -39.72 7.25 28.83
N ARG A 44 -39.74 7.28 30.17
CA ARG A 44 -40.92 6.92 30.96
C ARG A 44 -42.11 7.88 30.72
N LYS A 45 -41.85 9.17 30.51
CA LYS A 45 -42.89 10.17 30.20
C LYS A 45 -43.41 10.05 28.77
N LEU A 46 -42.59 9.60 27.83
CA LEU A 46 -42.99 9.34 26.45
C LEU A 46 -43.76 8.02 26.29
N CYS A 47 -43.43 7.02 27.10
CA CYS A 47 -44.08 5.70 27.06
C CYS A 47 -45.17 5.61 28.14
N ARG A 48 -46.27 6.34 27.95
CA ARG A 48 -47.49 6.22 28.79
C ARG A 48 -48.61 5.49 28.03
N ILE A 49 -49.34 4.63 28.76
CA ILE A 49 -50.51 3.91 28.24
C ILE A 49 -51.60 4.92 27.84
N ASN A 50 -51.94 5.80 28.78
CA ASN A 50 -52.85 6.90 28.52
C ASN A 50 -52.16 7.94 27.64
N PRO A 51 -52.70 8.29 26.46
CA PRO A 51 -52.14 9.32 25.60
C PRO A 51 -52.14 10.72 26.25
N ASP A 52 -53.10 11.03 27.12
CA ASP A 52 -53.20 12.37 27.73
C ASP A 52 -52.08 12.61 28.77
N ASP A 53 -51.57 11.55 29.39
CA ASP A 53 -50.43 11.61 30.31
C ASP A 53 -49.09 11.61 29.57
N ARG A 54 -49.10 11.43 28.25
CA ARG A 54 -47.90 11.34 27.44
C ARG A 54 -47.33 12.73 27.18
N LEU A 55 -46.01 12.83 27.31
CA LEU A 55 -45.29 14.05 26.98
C LEU A 55 -45.49 14.41 25.50
N THR A 56 -45.91 15.65 25.23
CA THR A 56 -46.00 16.17 23.87
C THR A 56 -44.61 16.42 23.28
N ALA A 57 -44.49 16.52 21.96
CA ALA A 57 -43.20 16.78 21.31
C ALA A 57 -42.56 18.09 21.77
N THR A 58 -43.35 19.15 21.97
CA THR A 58 -42.88 20.44 22.49
C THR A 58 -42.29 20.30 23.89
N GLN A 59 -43.01 19.64 24.81
CA GLN A 59 -42.54 19.41 26.17
C GLN A 59 -41.32 18.46 26.22
N ALA A 60 -41.25 17.50 25.30
CA ALA A 60 -40.11 16.59 25.19
C ALA A 60 -38.83 17.33 24.77
N LYS A 61 -38.93 18.31 23.87
CA LYS A 61 -37.81 19.16 23.44
C LYS A 61 -37.24 19.99 24.60
N GLU A 62 -38.09 20.42 25.52
CA GLU A 62 -37.71 21.21 26.70
C GLU A 62 -37.18 20.34 27.86
N HIS A 63 -37.24 19.02 27.74
CA HIS A 63 -36.83 18.11 28.80
C HIS A 63 -35.33 18.25 29.13
N LYS A 64 -34.98 18.11 30.42
CA LYS A 64 -33.61 18.22 30.92
C LYS A 64 -32.61 17.37 30.15
N PHE A 65 -32.98 16.15 29.78
CA PHE A 65 -32.13 15.26 28.98
C PHE A 65 -31.73 15.86 27.62
N ILE A 66 -32.67 16.53 26.94
CA ILE A 66 -32.43 17.15 25.63
C ILE A 66 -31.69 18.47 25.80
N THR A 67 -32.04 19.27 26.81
CA THR A 67 -31.44 20.60 27.04
C THR A 67 -30.04 20.53 27.68
N LYS A 68 -29.70 19.45 28.38
CA LYS A 68 -28.34 19.17 28.89
C LYS A 68 -27.33 18.94 27.78
N HIS A 69 -27.79 18.42 26.65
CA HIS A 69 -26.99 18.20 25.47
C HIS A 69 -27.52 19.12 24.37
N PRO A 70 -27.28 20.44 24.44
CA PRO A 70 -27.56 21.31 23.31
C PRO A 70 -26.64 20.85 22.18
N GLY A 71 -27.13 19.95 21.34
CA GLY A 71 -26.52 19.66 20.06
C GLY A 71 -26.36 21.01 19.39
N ALA A 72 -25.10 21.39 19.17
CA ALA A 72 -24.66 22.69 18.66
C ALA A 72 -25.83 23.52 18.12
N ALA A 73 -26.35 24.42 18.94
CA ALA A 73 -27.54 25.22 18.65
C ALA A 73 -27.23 26.30 17.59
N GLY A 74 -26.85 25.83 16.41
CA GLY A 74 -26.54 26.55 15.19
C GLY A 74 -26.65 25.64 13.96
N ASP A 75 -27.39 24.52 14.05
CA ASP A 75 -27.72 23.69 12.91
C ASP A 75 -28.97 24.28 12.23
N ASP A 76 -28.76 25.34 11.46
CA ASP A 76 -29.53 25.51 10.22
C ASP A 76 -29.48 24.15 9.52
N GLY A 77 -30.61 23.60 9.04
CA GLY A 77 -30.77 22.21 8.55
C GLY A 77 -29.93 21.77 7.34
N ASN A 78 -28.72 22.30 7.22
CA ASN A 78 -27.61 22.02 6.34
C ASN A 78 -26.51 21.18 7.03
N GLY A 79 -26.72 20.67 8.24
CA GLY A 79 -25.81 19.73 8.88
C GLY A 79 -25.60 18.50 8.00
N GLN A 80 -24.45 18.42 7.33
CA GLN A 80 -24.09 17.27 6.48
C GLN A 80 -24.39 15.97 7.23
N SER A 81 -25.25 15.14 6.63
CA SER A 81 -25.62 13.83 7.14
C SER A 81 -24.38 13.03 7.56
N VAL A 82 -24.52 12.17 8.57
CA VAL A 82 -23.46 11.27 9.02
C VAL A 82 -22.87 10.48 7.84
N GLU A 83 -23.71 10.12 6.87
CA GLU A 83 -23.31 9.43 5.65
C GLU A 83 -22.43 10.31 4.74
N ALA A 84 -22.80 11.58 4.58
CA ALA A 84 -22.01 12.54 3.79
C ALA A 84 -20.62 12.77 4.40
N ARG A 85 -20.53 12.83 5.74
CA ARG A 85 -19.24 12.94 6.44
C ARG A 85 -18.39 11.68 6.28
N LYS A 86 -19.02 10.50 6.22
CA LYS A 86 -18.32 9.24 5.99
C LYS A 86 -17.75 9.19 4.57
N ILE A 87 -18.56 9.54 3.57
CA ILE A 87 -18.15 9.62 2.16
C ILE A 87 -17.01 10.64 1.99
N GLY A 88 -17.09 11.81 2.64
CA GLY A 88 -16.01 12.80 2.60
C GLY A 88 -14.67 12.26 3.10
N ARG A 89 -14.67 11.57 4.24
CA ARG A 89 -13.46 10.93 4.78
C ARG A 89 -12.90 9.83 3.88
N GLU A 90 -13.79 9.04 3.26
CA GLU A 90 -13.38 8.00 2.31
C GLU A 90 -12.76 8.62 1.04
N LEU A 91 -13.30 9.74 0.56
CA LEU A 91 -12.77 10.47 -0.60
C LEU A 91 -11.38 11.06 -0.30
N GLU A 92 -11.22 11.73 0.85
CA GLU A 92 -9.93 12.28 1.28
C GLU A 92 -8.88 11.17 1.41
N ARG A 93 -9.26 10.02 1.97
CA ARG A 93 -8.37 8.87 2.07
C ARG A 93 -7.93 8.38 0.69
N LEU A 94 -8.88 8.20 -0.23
CA LEU A 94 -8.56 7.79 -1.61
C LEU A 94 -7.65 8.78 -2.32
N GLU A 95 -7.85 10.08 -2.10
CA GLU A 95 -7.00 11.13 -2.67
C GLU A 95 -5.56 11.03 -2.15
N THR A 96 -5.37 10.81 -0.84
CA THR A 96 -4.03 10.61 -0.26
C THR A 96 -3.36 9.33 -0.78
N GLU A 97 -4.12 8.24 -0.91
CA GLU A 97 -3.61 6.97 -1.46
C GLU A 97 -3.20 7.14 -2.93
N LEU A 98 -4.01 7.85 -3.73
CA LEU A 98 -3.71 8.16 -5.12
C LEU A 98 -2.43 9.00 -5.26
N MET A 99 -2.27 10.04 -4.44
CA MET A 99 -1.07 10.88 -4.45
C MET A 99 0.19 10.06 -4.10
N SER A 100 0.10 9.16 -3.12
CA SER A 100 1.19 8.25 -2.76
C SER A 100 1.55 7.30 -3.91
N ILE A 101 0.53 6.75 -4.61
CA ILE A 101 0.74 5.87 -5.76
C ILE A 101 1.41 6.62 -6.91
N LEU A 102 0.94 7.84 -7.22
CA LEU A 102 1.51 8.66 -8.29
C LEU A 102 2.99 9.01 -8.01
N GLN A 103 3.31 9.36 -6.77
CA GLN A 103 4.69 9.65 -6.37
C GLN A 103 5.59 8.40 -6.51
N THR A 104 5.10 7.24 -6.03
CA THR A 104 5.84 5.98 -6.12
C THR A 104 6.06 5.57 -7.58
N LYS A 105 5.02 5.72 -8.41
CA LYS A 105 5.11 5.45 -9.86
C LYS A 105 6.14 6.35 -10.52
N SER A 106 6.10 7.65 -10.24
CA SER A 106 7.05 8.61 -10.81
C SER A 106 8.50 8.28 -10.42
N SER A 107 8.74 7.91 -9.15
CA SER A 107 10.06 7.46 -8.70
C SER A 107 10.52 6.20 -9.43
N ALA A 108 9.65 5.19 -9.57
CA ALA A 108 9.98 3.95 -10.26
C ALA A 108 10.30 4.17 -11.75
N GLU A 109 9.57 5.07 -12.42
CA GLU A 109 9.85 5.45 -13.82
C GLU A 109 11.22 6.13 -13.95
N GLN A 110 11.60 7.00 -13.00
CA GLN A 110 12.92 7.63 -12.98
C GLN A 110 14.05 6.63 -12.77
N ASP A 111 13.87 5.68 -11.85
CA ASP A 111 14.85 4.63 -11.60
C ASP A 111 15.05 3.73 -12.83
N LEU A 112 13.95 3.40 -13.52
CA LEU A 112 14.01 2.61 -14.75
C LEU A 112 14.81 3.34 -15.84
N LEU A 113 14.55 4.64 -16.03
CA LEU A 113 15.29 5.46 -16.99
C LEU A 113 16.79 5.50 -16.69
N ARG A 114 17.16 5.60 -15.40
CA ARG A 114 18.56 5.54 -14.99
C ARG A 114 19.19 4.19 -15.33
N VAL A 115 18.54 3.09 -14.95
CA VAL A 115 19.06 1.74 -15.22
C VAL A 115 19.20 1.49 -16.72
N THR A 116 18.25 1.98 -17.54
CA THR A 116 18.37 1.86 -19.00
C THR A 116 19.57 2.61 -19.55
N ALA A 117 19.86 3.82 -19.06
CA ALA A 117 21.03 4.58 -19.49
C ALA A 117 22.35 3.90 -19.07
N ASP A 118 22.41 3.38 -17.84
CA ASP A 118 23.58 2.65 -17.32
C ASP A 118 23.84 1.37 -18.14
N LEU A 119 22.77 0.65 -18.52
CA LEU A 119 22.87 -0.55 -19.35
C LEU A 119 23.40 -0.24 -20.75
N GLU A 120 22.97 0.87 -21.35
CA GLU A 120 23.45 1.32 -22.66
C GLU A 120 24.95 1.64 -22.65
N GLU A 121 25.44 2.33 -21.62
CA GLU A 121 26.86 2.65 -21.49
C GLU A 121 27.69 1.38 -21.19
N MET A 122 27.16 0.47 -20.38
CA MET A 122 27.78 -0.85 -20.14
C MET A 122 27.89 -1.66 -21.44
N HIS A 123 26.84 -1.69 -22.27
CA HIS A 123 26.89 -2.37 -23.56
C HIS A 123 27.91 -1.75 -24.51
N LYS A 124 28.07 -0.42 -24.46
CA LYS A 124 29.06 0.30 -25.27
C LYS A 124 30.49 0.00 -24.83
N THR A 125 30.75 -0.05 -23.53
CA THR A 125 32.07 -0.41 -22.98
C THR A 125 32.40 -1.86 -23.32
N LEU A 126 31.48 -2.79 -23.09
CA LEU A 126 31.66 -4.20 -23.44
C LEU A 126 32.00 -4.41 -24.92
N ARG A 127 31.32 -3.70 -25.84
CA ARG A 127 31.64 -3.74 -27.27
C ARG A 127 33.05 -3.23 -27.59
N LYS A 128 33.55 -2.21 -26.88
CA LYS A 128 34.91 -1.72 -27.06
C LYS A 128 35.93 -2.75 -26.57
N GLU A 129 35.68 -3.36 -25.42
CA GLU A 129 36.54 -4.41 -24.86
C GLU A 129 36.60 -5.64 -25.77
N GLN A 130 35.47 -6.10 -26.30
CA GLN A 130 35.42 -7.21 -27.25
C GLN A 130 36.29 -6.96 -28.48
N LYS A 131 36.22 -5.74 -29.05
CA LYS A 131 37.10 -5.35 -30.17
C LYS A 131 38.57 -5.33 -29.78
N LEU A 132 38.89 -4.87 -28.57
CA LEU A 132 40.26 -4.83 -28.07
C LEU A 132 40.82 -6.25 -27.90
N ILE A 133 40.03 -7.16 -27.35
CA ILE A 133 40.38 -8.58 -27.20
C ILE A 133 40.64 -9.20 -28.58
N GLU A 134 39.74 -8.99 -29.55
CA GLU A 134 39.92 -9.53 -30.91
C GLU A 134 41.22 -9.03 -31.56
N VAL A 135 41.56 -7.75 -31.39
CA VAL A 135 42.83 -7.19 -31.90
C VAL A 135 44.03 -7.80 -31.19
N SER A 136 43.99 -7.92 -29.86
CA SER A 136 45.05 -8.54 -29.07
C SER A 136 45.28 -10.00 -29.46
N GLU A 137 44.22 -10.78 -29.67
CA GLU A 137 44.29 -12.18 -30.12
C GLU A 137 44.94 -12.29 -31.49
N LYS A 138 44.56 -11.43 -32.45
CA LYS A 138 45.20 -11.37 -33.77
C LYS A 138 46.68 -11.06 -33.67
N GLN A 139 47.06 -10.06 -32.87
CA GLN A 139 48.46 -9.70 -32.64
C GLN A 139 49.25 -10.86 -32.01
N GLN A 140 48.69 -11.52 -30.99
CA GLN A 140 49.31 -12.69 -30.38
C GLN A 140 49.49 -13.84 -31.36
N ALA A 141 48.51 -14.10 -32.23
CA ALA A 141 48.63 -15.13 -33.26
C ALA A 141 49.75 -14.81 -34.26
N THR A 142 49.88 -13.55 -34.69
CA THR A 142 50.96 -13.11 -35.58
C THR A 142 52.33 -13.24 -34.92
N LEU A 143 52.45 -12.81 -33.66
CA LEU A 143 53.70 -12.92 -32.90
C LEU A 143 54.12 -14.38 -32.74
N LYS A 144 53.19 -15.26 -32.36
CA LYS A 144 53.45 -16.71 -32.27
C LYS A 144 53.94 -17.30 -33.60
N GLN A 145 53.30 -16.96 -34.71
CA GLN A 145 53.74 -17.43 -36.04
C GLN A 145 55.17 -16.96 -36.36
N ARG A 146 55.51 -15.72 -36.02
CA ARG A 146 56.85 -15.18 -36.23
C ARG A 146 57.90 -15.86 -35.35
N GLU A 147 57.59 -16.10 -34.08
CA GLU A 147 58.46 -16.86 -33.17
C GLU A 147 58.70 -18.28 -33.67
N GLU A 148 57.64 -18.97 -34.12
CA GLU A 148 57.73 -20.32 -34.69
C GLU A 148 58.64 -20.34 -35.93
N HIS A 149 58.47 -19.37 -36.85
CA HIS A 149 59.30 -19.25 -38.04
C HIS A 149 60.78 -19.00 -37.68
N GLN A 150 61.05 -18.07 -36.77
CA GLN A 150 62.41 -17.79 -36.30
C GLN A 150 63.06 -19.02 -35.64
N LYS A 151 62.28 -19.78 -34.86
CA LYS A 151 62.74 -21.02 -34.23
C LYS A 151 63.12 -22.07 -35.29
N GLN A 152 62.30 -22.23 -36.33
CA GLN A 152 62.58 -23.15 -37.45
C GLN A 152 63.84 -22.74 -38.22
N GLU A 153 64.03 -21.44 -38.50
CA GLU A 153 65.25 -20.94 -39.14
C GLU A 153 66.50 -21.19 -38.31
N LEU A 154 66.43 -20.95 -37.00
CA LEU A 154 67.54 -21.22 -36.07
C LEU A 154 67.89 -22.71 -36.02
N GLU A 155 66.88 -23.59 -35.99
CA GLU A 155 67.09 -25.04 -36.02
C GLU A 155 67.74 -25.49 -37.33
N HIS A 156 67.30 -24.93 -38.46
CA HIS A 156 67.91 -25.19 -39.77
C HIS A 156 69.38 -24.73 -39.83
N LEU A 157 69.69 -23.53 -39.31
CA LEU A 157 71.05 -23.02 -39.23
C LEU A 157 71.94 -23.84 -38.30
N GLN A 158 71.42 -24.31 -37.16
CA GLN A 158 72.13 -25.23 -36.26
C GLN A 158 72.51 -26.52 -36.99
N LYS A 159 71.56 -27.17 -37.67
CA LYS A 159 71.82 -28.39 -38.45
C LYS A 159 72.88 -28.16 -39.53
N ALA A 160 72.85 -27.01 -40.21
CA ALA A 160 73.84 -26.66 -41.23
C ALA A 160 75.25 -26.44 -40.65
N LEU A 161 75.35 -25.85 -39.46
CA LEU A 161 76.60 -25.68 -38.72
C LEU A 161 77.18 -27.04 -38.28
N GLU A 162 76.35 -27.93 -37.75
CA GLU A 162 76.76 -29.30 -37.38
C GLU A 162 77.31 -30.08 -38.59
N ALA A 163 76.62 -30.01 -39.73
CA ALA A 163 77.07 -30.65 -40.97
C ALA A 163 78.40 -30.08 -41.50
N LYS A 164 78.66 -28.77 -41.33
CA LYS A 164 79.96 -28.15 -41.68
C LYS A 164 81.06 -28.50 -40.69
N GLY A 165 80.74 -28.65 -39.41
CA GLY A 165 81.67 -29.15 -38.38
C GLY A 165 82.14 -30.57 -38.67
N ALA A 166 81.22 -31.45 -39.07
CA ALA A 166 81.54 -32.83 -39.46
C ALA A 166 82.48 -32.91 -40.67
N ARG A 167 82.38 -31.99 -41.64
CA ARG A 167 83.28 -31.96 -42.82
C ARG A 167 84.68 -31.42 -42.54
N LYS A 168 84.85 -30.57 -41.53
CA LYS A 168 86.18 -30.05 -41.14
C LYS A 168 86.99 -31.04 -40.29
N GLY A 169 86.36 -32.08 -39.74
CA GLY A 169 87.03 -33.15 -38.98
C GLY A 169 87.59 -34.30 -39.83
N THR A 170 87.46 -34.26 -41.16
CA THR A 170 87.90 -35.36 -42.07
C THR A 170 89.09 -34.96 -42.95
N THR A 171 89.78 -33.87 -42.63
CA THR A 171 91.05 -33.51 -43.28
C THR A 171 92.13 -33.28 -42.22
N VAL A 172 92.62 -34.38 -41.64
CA VAL A 172 94.03 -34.60 -41.24
C VAL A 172 94.33 -36.07 -41.48
#